data_AF-A0A3P9Q6W0-F1
#
_entry.id   AF-A0A3P9Q6W0-F1
#
_cell.length_a   1.000
_cell.length_b   1.000
_cell.length_c   1.000
_cell.angle_alpha   90.00
_cell.angle_beta   90.00
_cell.angle_gamma   90.00
#
_symmetry.space_group_name_H-M   'P 1'
#
loop_
_entity.id
_entity.type
_entity.pdbx_description
1 polymer ?
#
loop_
_entity_poly.entity_id
_entity_poly.type
_entity_poly.pdbx_seq_one_letter_code
_entity_poly.pdbx_strand_id
1 'polypeptide(L)'
;SSPMMEIGKCVMEWEEPHDSALYCIQTDGNHMIASGSSYYGVVRIWDKRQTKCLQFFQLSSDSVSSPIYCLRFSSSHLYAAVATALHSLDFRQQPAHIR
;
A
#
# COMPACT_ATOMS: atom_id res chain seq x y z
N SER A 1 -18.75 -22.88 25.43
CA SER A 1 -17.28 -22.81 25.29
C SER A 1 -16.99 -22.05 24.01
N SER A 2 -16.48 -20.83 24.12
CA SER A 2 -16.08 -20.04 22.96
C SER A 2 -14.83 -20.65 22.32
N PRO A 3 -14.72 -20.74 20.98
CA PRO A 3 -13.53 -21.29 20.36
C PRO A 3 -12.36 -20.33 20.56
N MET A 4 -11.28 -20.85 21.13
CA MET A 4 -9.99 -20.17 21.21
C MET A 4 -9.51 -19.96 19.77
N MET A 5 -9.25 -18.71 19.37
CA MET A 5 -8.77 -18.38 18.04
C MET A 5 -7.39 -19.02 17.86
N GLU A 6 -7.33 -20.08 17.06
CA GLU A 6 -6.07 -20.76 16.73
C GLU A 6 -5.24 -19.79 15.87
N ILE A 7 -4.06 -19.40 16.36
CA ILE A 7 -3.17 -18.48 15.62
C ILE A 7 -2.63 -19.28 14.43
N GLY A 8 -3.22 -19.05 13.26
CA GLY A 8 -2.79 -19.66 12.01
C GLY A 8 -1.33 -19.31 11.70
N LYS A 9 -0.62 -20.23 11.04
CA LYS A 9 0.73 -19.95 10.52
C LYS A 9 0.68 -18.79 9.52
N CYS A 10 1.74 -17.99 9.48
CA CYS A 10 1.91 -16.95 8.47
C CYS A 10 1.75 -17.57 7.07
N VAL A 11 0.85 -17.00 6.27
CA VAL A 11 0.50 -17.54 4.94
C VAL A 11 1.40 -16.95 3.85
N MET A 12 1.78 -15.68 3.99
CA MET A 12 2.60 -14.97 3.01
C MET A 12 3.26 -13.76 3.65
N GLU A 13 4.48 -13.46 3.21
CA GLU A 13 5.26 -12.32 3.65
C GLU A 13 5.76 -11.54 2.43
N TRP A 14 5.71 -10.22 2.54
CA TRP A 14 6.31 -9.31 1.56
C TRP A 14 7.17 -8.31 2.32
N GLU A 15 8.43 -8.18 1.92
CA GLU A 15 9.37 -7.25 2.56
C GLU A 15 9.28 -5.87 1.90
N GLU A 16 9.31 -4.84 2.74
CA GLU A 16 9.51 -3.46 2.32
C GLU A 16 11.03 -3.23 2.12
N PRO A 17 11.50 -2.88 0.92
CA PRO A 17 12.93 -2.83 0.62
C PRO A 17 13.67 -1.61 1.20
N HIS A 18 12.98 -0.60 1.74
CA HIS A 18 13.59 0.63 2.26
C HIS A 18 13.70 0.71 3.80
N ASP A 19 13.62 -0.44 4.48
CA ASP A 19 13.69 -0.53 5.96
C ASP A 19 12.72 0.45 6.66
N SER A 20 11.59 0.73 6.01
CA SER A 20 10.56 1.62 6.53
C SER A 20 9.44 0.81 7.15
N ALA A 21 9.09 1.13 8.41
CA ALA A 21 7.90 0.57 9.03
C ALA A 21 6.65 0.91 8.21
N LEU A 22 5.77 -0.08 8.01
CA LEU A 22 4.46 0.13 7.39
C LEU A 22 3.50 0.77 8.41
N TYR A 23 2.87 1.87 8.03
CA TYR A 23 2.04 2.68 8.95
C TYR A 23 0.54 2.47 8.74
N CYS A 24 0.14 2.15 7.51
CA CYS A 24 -1.25 1.82 7.20
C CYS A 24 -1.35 0.77 6.11
N ILE A 25 -2.49 0.07 6.08
CA ILE A 25 -2.80 -0.99 5.11
C ILE A 25 -4.28 -0.95 4.76
N GLN A 26 -4.59 -1.30 3.51
CA GLN A 26 -5.94 -1.49 2.99
C GLN A 26 -5.97 -2.65 1.99
N THR A 27 -7.13 -3.28 1.83
CA THR A 27 -7.39 -4.25 0.75
C THR A 27 -8.52 -3.75 -0.11
N ASP A 28 -8.51 -4.11 -1.39
CA ASP A 28 -9.65 -3.91 -2.29
C ASP A 28 -10.81 -4.89 -2.00
N GLY A 29 -10.64 -5.81 -1.04
CA GLY A 29 -11.59 -6.87 -0.71
C GLY A 29 -11.45 -8.12 -1.60
N ASN A 30 -10.56 -8.09 -2.60
CA ASN A 30 -10.32 -9.20 -3.52
C ASN A 30 -8.89 -9.72 -3.40
N HIS A 31 -8.03 -9.44 -4.38
CA HIS A 31 -6.65 -9.95 -4.43
C HIS A 31 -5.61 -8.90 -4.08
N MET A 32 -5.98 -7.62 -4.02
CA MET A 32 -5.00 -6.55 -3.91
C MET A 32 -4.92 -6.01 -2.48
N ILE A 33 -3.72 -5.63 -2.10
CA ILE A 33 -3.39 -4.96 -0.84
C ILE A 33 -2.59 -3.70 -1.17
N ALA A 34 -2.90 -2.60 -0.51
CA ALA A 34 -2.11 -1.38 -0.53
C ALA A 34 -1.56 -1.12 0.87
N SER A 35 -0.27 -0.80 0.97
CA SER A 35 0.38 -0.43 2.23
C SER A 35 1.08 0.93 2.11
N GLY A 36 1.01 1.74 3.15
CA GLY A 36 1.67 3.04 3.23
C GLY A 36 2.84 3.01 4.20
N SER A 37 3.98 3.57 3.81
CA SER A 37 5.19 3.63 4.62
C SER A 37 5.16 4.77 5.64
N SER A 38 5.97 4.63 6.69
CA SER A 38 6.20 5.67 7.70
C SER A 38 7.18 6.75 7.21
N TYR A 39 8.01 6.45 6.21
CA TYR A 39 8.94 7.38 5.61
C TYR A 39 8.78 7.45 4.09
N TYR A 40 9.16 8.59 3.51
CA TYR A 40 9.24 8.82 2.07
C TYR A 40 7.89 8.77 1.33
N GLY A 41 6.75 8.76 2.01
CA GLY A 41 5.44 8.84 1.36
C GLY A 41 5.23 7.78 0.28
N VAL A 42 5.70 6.56 0.55
CA VAL A 42 5.61 5.43 -0.38
C VAL A 42 4.31 4.67 -0.14
N VAL A 43 3.57 4.43 -1.21
CA VAL A 43 2.47 3.46 -1.22
C VAL A 43 2.90 2.26 -2.07
N ARG A 44 2.81 1.04 -1.54
CA ARG A 44 3.08 -0.20 -2.28
C ARG A 44 1.80 -0.98 -2.52
N ILE A 45 1.70 -1.59 -3.70
CA ILE A 45 0.61 -2.44 -4.13
C ILE A 45 1.11 -3.87 -4.24
N TRP A 46 0.36 -4.78 -3.64
CA TRP A 46 0.65 -6.21 -3.55
C TRP A 46 -0.55 -7.01 -4.08
N ASP A 47 -0.27 -8.14 -4.71
CA ASP A 47 -1.27 -9.14 -5.06
C ASP A 47 -1.05 -10.38 -4.20
N LYS A 48 -2.08 -10.80 -3.45
CA LYS A 48 -2.08 -11.95 -2.53
C LYS A 48 -1.73 -13.28 -3.22
N ARG A 49 -1.75 -13.32 -4.55
CA ARG A 49 -1.44 -14.48 -5.37
C ARG A 49 0.02 -14.49 -5.84
N GLN A 50 0.78 -13.44 -5.56
CA GLN A 50 2.13 -13.22 -6.07
C GLN A 50 3.09 -12.92 -4.93
N THR A 51 4.33 -13.36 -5.08
CA THR A 51 5.37 -13.21 -4.04
C THR A 51 6.13 -11.88 -4.13
N LYS A 52 5.86 -11.05 -5.14
CA LYS A 52 6.57 -9.78 -5.38
C LYS A 52 5.62 -8.59 -5.32
N CYS A 53 6.18 -7.43 -4.96
CA CYS A 53 5.52 -6.14 -5.09
C CYS A 53 5.11 -5.92 -6.55
N LEU A 54 3.87 -5.52 -6.79
CA LEU A 54 3.40 -5.20 -8.13
C LEU A 54 3.84 -3.82 -8.56
N GLN A 55 3.62 -2.83 -7.69
CA GLN A 55 3.87 -1.44 -8.02
C GLN A 55 4.06 -0.63 -6.75
N PHE A 56 4.76 0.50 -6.87
CA PHE A 56 4.84 1.49 -5.80
C PHE A 56 4.63 2.91 -6.35
N PHE A 57 4.18 3.81 -5.49
CA PHE A 57 3.97 5.21 -5.77
C PHE A 57 4.70 6.05 -4.72
N GLN A 58 5.60 6.91 -5.19
CA GLN A 58 6.28 7.91 -4.38
C GLN A 58 5.45 9.19 -4.39
N LEU A 59 4.79 9.51 -3.28
CA LEU A 59 3.86 10.63 -3.20
C LEU A 59 4.48 11.89 -2.56
N SER A 60 5.56 11.74 -1.79
CA SER A 60 6.33 12.87 -1.26
C SER A 60 7.65 13.08 -2.01
N SER A 61 8.04 14.34 -2.23
CA SER A 61 9.32 14.72 -2.82
C SER A 61 10.47 14.60 -1.81
N ASP A 62 11.68 14.41 -2.33
CA ASP A 62 12.92 14.07 -1.59
C ASP A 62 13.29 15.04 -0.46
N SER A 63 12.77 16.28 -0.44
CA SER A 63 13.10 17.28 0.58
C SER A 63 12.23 17.20 1.84
N VAL A 64 11.04 16.58 1.79
CA VAL A 64 10.14 16.45 2.94
C VAL A 64 9.61 15.04 3.02
N SER A 65 10.28 14.21 3.83
CA SER A 65 9.81 12.86 4.14
C SER A 65 8.53 12.95 4.98
N SER A 66 7.44 12.33 4.51
CA SER A 66 6.18 12.24 5.24
C SER A 66 5.70 10.79 5.30
N PRO A 67 5.14 10.33 6.43
CA PRO A 67 4.36 9.10 6.46
C PRO A 67 3.15 9.17 5.54
N ILE A 68 2.67 8.00 5.10
CA ILE A 68 1.29 7.83 4.64
C ILE A 68 0.41 7.59 5.88
N TYR A 69 -0.36 8.59 6.29
CA TYR A 69 -1.20 8.52 7.47
C TYR A 69 -2.46 7.69 7.26
N CYS A 70 -3.02 7.71 6.05
CA CYS A 70 -4.27 7.03 5.74
C CYS A 70 -4.32 6.63 4.27
N LEU A 71 -4.91 5.45 4.03
CA LEU A 71 -5.19 4.92 2.71
C LEU A 71 -6.68 4.61 2.54
N ARG A 72 -7.17 4.89 1.33
CA ARG A 72 -8.38 4.29 0.77
C ARG A 72 -8.04 3.71 -0.59
N PHE A 73 -8.40 2.45 -0.80
CA PHE A 73 -7.98 1.70 -1.97
C PHE A 73 -9.14 0.85 -2.49
N SER A 74 -9.26 0.84 -3.81
CA SER A 74 -10.20 0.00 -4.57
C SER A 74 -9.50 -0.46 -5.85
N SER A 75 -10.18 -1.29 -6.64
CA SER A 75 -9.68 -1.69 -7.96
C SER A 75 -9.49 -0.54 -8.96
N SER A 76 -10.07 0.64 -8.70
CA SER A 76 -10.02 1.78 -9.62
C SER A 76 -9.36 3.03 -9.07
N HIS A 77 -9.38 3.24 -7.75
CA HIS A 77 -8.87 4.45 -7.13
C HIS A 77 -8.01 4.15 -5.92
N LEU A 78 -7.01 5.00 -5.72
CA LEU A 78 -6.24 5.08 -4.49
C LEU A 78 -6.18 6.52 -3.99
N TYR A 79 -6.54 6.70 -2.72
CA TYR A 79 -6.40 7.97 -2.01
C TYR A 79 -5.41 7.79 -0.86
N ALA A 80 -4.47 8.73 -0.76
CA ALA A 80 -3.42 8.69 0.26
C ALA A 80 -3.26 10.06 0.91
N ALA A 81 -3.38 10.11 2.24
CA ALA A 81 -3.14 11.32 3.02
C ALA A 81 -1.70 11.33 3.55
N VAL A 82 -0.98 12.40 3.24
CA VAL A 82 0.34 12.74 3.79
C VAL A 82 0.22 14.00 4.66
N ALA A 83 1.32 14.46 5.26
CA ALA A 83 1.31 15.58 6.19
C ALA A 83 0.75 16.88 5.58
N THR A 84 0.99 17.07 4.28
CA THR A 84 0.73 18.33 3.59
C THR A 84 -0.31 18.22 2.47
N ALA A 85 -0.75 17.01 2.12
CA ALA A 85 -1.57 16.79 0.93
C ALA A 85 -2.43 15.52 1.01
N LEU A 86 -3.50 15.50 0.21
CA LEU A 86 -4.28 14.31 -0.12
C LEU A 86 -4.07 14.01 -1.60
N HIS A 87 -3.47 12.86 -1.91
CA HIS A 87 -3.27 12.40 -3.28
C HIS A 87 -4.42 11.50 -3.71
N SER A 88 -4.82 11.61 -4.97
CA SER A 88 -5.79 10.74 -5.63
C SER A 88 -5.19 10.18 -6.90
N LEU A 89 -5.21 8.86 -7.05
CA LEU A 89 -4.78 8.13 -8.24
C LEU A 89 -5.99 7.38 -8.81
N ASP A 90 -6.24 7.55 -10.11
CA ASP A 90 -7.28 6.82 -10.86
C ASP A 90 -6.61 5.85 -11.84
N PHE A 91 -6.71 4.56 -11.56
CA PHE A 91 -6.12 3.50 -12.38
C PHE A 91 -6.87 3.25 -13.68
N ARG A 92 -8.11 3.75 -13.82
CA ARG A 92 -8.88 3.64 -15.07
C ARG A 92 -8.34 4.59 -16.14
N GLN A 93 -7.63 5.63 -15.74
CA GLN A 93 -7.09 6.66 -16.62
C GLN A 93 -5.63 6.40 -17.04
N GLN A 94 -5.09 5.19 -16.82
CA GLN A 94 -3.80 4.79 -17.38
C GLN A 94 -3.95 3.99 -18.69
N PRO A 95 -3.92 4.65 -19.87
CA PRO A 95 -3.49 4.00 -21.12
C PRO A 95 -1.98 4.06 -21.42
N ALA A 96 -1.12 4.72 -20.64
CA ALA A 96 0.33 4.85 -20.93
C ALA A 96 1.08 5.23 -19.64
N HIS A 97 2.25 4.72 -19.25
CA HIS A 97 3.37 4.15 -19.99
C HIS A 97 3.92 2.90 -19.26
N ILE A 98 4.02 1.79 -19.98
CA ILE A 98 5.01 0.75 -19.73
C ILE A 98 6.33 1.29 -20.30
N ARG A 99 7.36 1.44 -19.48
CA ARG A 99 8.74 1.45 -19.94
C ARG A 99 9.65 0.82 -18.91
#